data_AF-A0A810NLA6-F1
#
_entry.id   AF-A0A810NLA6-F1
#
_cell.length_a   1.000
_cell.length_b   1.000
_cell.length_c   1.000
_cell.angle_alpha   90.00
_cell.angle_beta   90.00
_cell.angle_gamma   90.00
#
_symmetry.space_group_name_H-M   'P 1'
#
loop_
_entity.id
_entity.type
_entity.pdbx_description
1 polymer ?
#
loop_
_entity_poly.entity_id
_entity_poly.type
_entity_poly.pdbx_seq_one_letter_code
_entity_poly.pdbx_strand_id
1 'polypeptide(L)'
;MQVAGVRVPVSAVVVLACVACAAPTRPAHWYEAPARPAVPDSLRWQWALTAPPQVTAADVFVLDGFTTDASLVEDLHAERRRAVCYLPLGEVRRGRPDAARFPADLTRPDGLVRWDAPEARLREQVTPILTDRLRLCRDKGFDAAALDLLAGAPRSVVDHLVDQAHDLSLPVGLLDTTHDDADLKVPDGPAYGRP
;
A
#
# COMPACT_ATOMS: atom_id res chain seq x y z
N MET A 1 27.17 -70.83 -30.87
CA MET A 1 27.83 -70.37 -29.62
C MET A 1 28.38 -68.97 -29.86
N GLN A 2 28.06 -68.05 -28.94
CA GLN A 2 28.67 -66.73 -28.65
C GLN A 2 28.44 -65.56 -29.64
N VAL A 3 27.44 -64.70 -29.32
CA VAL A 3 27.49 -63.34 -28.68
C VAL A 3 27.69 -62.24 -29.75
N ALA A 4 26.63 -61.73 -30.39
CA ALA A 4 25.66 -60.70 -29.93
C ALA A 4 26.31 -59.34 -29.60
N GLY A 5 25.95 -58.33 -30.40
CA GLY A 5 26.65 -57.06 -30.55
C GLY A 5 26.62 -56.11 -29.35
N VAL A 6 27.68 -55.30 -29.30
CA VAL A 6 27.87 -54.17 -28.39
C VAL A 6 26.80 -53.12 -28.66
N ARG A 7 25.91 -52.90 -27.68
CA ARG A 7 24.99 -51.75 -27.66
C ARG A 7 25.67 -50.63 -26.86
N VAL A 8 26.02 -49.55 -27.54
CA VAL A 8 26.44 -48.29 -26.92
C VAL A 8 25.17 -47.58 -26.42
N PRO A 9 25.03 -47.26 -25.13
CA PRO A 9 23.89 -46.48 -24.67
C PRO A 9 24.11 -45.02 -25.09
N VAL A 10 23.27 -44.52 -25.98
CA VAL A 10 23.12 -43.08 -26.22
C VAL A 10 22.60 -42.49 -24.91
N SER A 11 23.49 -41.84 -24.16
CA SER A 11 23.13 -41.10 -22.95
C SER A 11 22.21 -39.95 -23.36
N ALA A 12 20.93 -40.08 -23.04
CA ALA A 12 19.96 -39.00 -23.13
C ALA A 12 20.30 -37.97 -22.05
N VAL A 13 21.01 -36.91 -22.44
CA VAL A 13 21.17 -35.71 -21.61
C VAL A 13 19.82 -34.99 -21.61
N VAL A 14 18.99 -35.28 -20.61
CA VAL A 14 17.81 -34.48 -20.30
C VAL A 14 18.31 -33.19 -19.65
N VAL A 15 18.42 -32.12 -20.43
CA VAL A 15 18.60 -30.77 -19.89
C VAL A 15 17.26 -30.36 -19.28
N LEU A 16 17.11 -30.57 -17.98
CA LEU A 16 16.02 -30.02 -17.20
C LEU A 16 16.25 -28.51 -17.09
N ALA A 17 15.70 -27.75 -18.06
CA ALA A 17 15.65 -26.30 -17.98
C ALA A 17 14.68 -25.92 -16.86
N CYS A 18 15.19 -25.79 -15.63
CA CYS A 18 14.52 -25.08 -14.57
C CYS A 18 14.44 -23.60 -14.99
N VAL A 19 13.37 -23.24 -15.70
CA VAL A 19 12.89 -21.85 -15.72
C VAL A 19 12.35 -21.61 -14.32
N ALA A 20 13.25 -21.28 -13.40
CA ALA A 20 12.85 -20.64 -12.18
C ALA A 20 12.21 -19.33 -12.59
N CYS A 21 10.89 -19.24 -12.50
CA CYS A 21 10.21 -17.96 -12.36
C CYS A 21 10.73 -17.34 -11.06
N ALA A 22 11.90 -16.70 -11.14
CA ALA A 22 12.30 -15.73 -10.15
C ALA A 22 11.31 -14.57 -10.31
N ALA A 23 10.18 -14.67 -9.61
CA ALA A 23 9.43 -13.48 -9.29
C ALA A 23 10.45 -12.51 -8.68
N PRO A 24 10.62 -11.28 -9.21
CA PRO A 24 11.52 -10.32 -8.60
C PRO A 24 11.11 -10.22 -7.14
N THR A 25 12.00 -10.68 -6.27
CA THR A 25 11.81 -10.59 -4.83
C THR A 25 11.94 -9.10 -4.56
N ARG A 26 10.81 -8.39 -4.53
CA ARG A 26 10.80 -6.98 -4.12
C ARG A 26 11.51 -6.96 -2.77
N PRO A 27 12.63 -6.23 -2.63
CA PRO A 27 13.33 -6.16 -1.37
C PRO A 27 12.33 -5.76 -0.29
N ALA A 28 12.36 -6.44 0.86
CA ALA A 28 11.50 -6.13 2.01
C ALA A 28 11.70 -4.70 2.54
N HIS A 29 12.67 -3.97 1.99
CA HIS A 29 12.95 -2.55 2.16
C HIS A 29 12.84 -1.89 0.78
N TRP A 30 11.64 -1.51 0.34
CA TRP A 30 11.46 -0.81 -0.94
C TRP A 30 11.88 0.68 -0.90
N TYR A 31 12.53 1.09 0.18
CA TYR A 31 13.31 2.32 0.27
C TYR A 31 14.41 2.05 1.31
N GLU A 32 15.67 1.88 0.89
CA GLU A 32 16.74 2.39 1.74
C GLU A 32 16.50 3.89 1.72
N ALA A 33 15.72 4.38 2.70
CA ALA A 33 15.73 5.79 3.00
C ALA A 33 17.20 6.15 3.07
N PRO A 34 17.71 7.00 2.17
CA PRO A 34 19.13 7.26 2.14
C PRO A 34 19.50 7.64 3.57
N ALA A 35 20.61 7.14 4.10
CA ALA A 35 20.99 7.34 5.50
C ALA A 35 20.88 8.83 5.83
N ARG A 36 19.82 9.25 6.56
CA ARG A 36 19.26 10.63 6.54
C ARG A 36 20.16 11.65 5.81
N PRO A 37 20.18 11.75 4.46
CA PRO A 37 20.53 13.02 3.87
C PRO A 37 19.44 13.95 4.36
N ALA A 38 19.85 15.12 4.87
CA ALA A 38 18.94 16.10 5.43
C ALA A 38 17.67 16.17 4.58
N VAL A 39 16.53 15.71 5.12
CA VAL A 39 15.24 16.07 4.56
C VAL A 39 15.27 17.59 4.51
N PRO A 40 15.10 18.22 3.34
CA PRO A 40 15.18 19.66 3.25
C PRO A 40 14.24 20.28 4.28
N ASP A 41 14.64 21.39 4.91
CA ASP A 41 13.81 22.10 5.90
C ASP A 41 12.40 22.43 5.38
N SER A 42 12.25 22.47 4.05
CA SER A 42 10.99 22.60 3.35
C SER A 42 10.85 21.58 2.22
N LEU A 43 9.73 20.88 2.19
CA LEU A 43 9.29 20.09 1.04
C LEU A 43 8.18 20.85 0.30
N ARG A 44 8.20 20.82 -1.03
CA ARG A 44 7.12 21.34 -1.87
C ARG A 44 6.16 20.20 -2.23
N TRP A 45 4.89 20.41 -1.94
CA TRP A 45 3.86 19.40 -2.10
C TRP A 45 2.94 19.74 -3.27
N GLN A 46 2.53 18.72 -4.02
CA GLN A 46 1.50 18.83 -5.05
C GLN A 46 0.44 17.76 -4.84
N TRP A 47 -0.82 18.15 -4.94
CA TRP A 47 -1.96 17.23 -4.96
C TRP A 47 -2.45 17.06 -6.39
N ALA A 48 -2.58 15.81 -6.84
CA ALA A 48 -3.08 15.46 -8.16
C ALA A 48 -3.95 14.20 -8.06
N LEU A 49 -5.23 14.39 -7.73
CA LEU A 49 -6.16 13.29 -7.43
C LEU A 49 -7.03 12.85 -8.62
N THR A 50 -7.10 13.65 -9.68
CA THR A 50 -8.02 13.43 -10.81
C THR A 50 -7.32 13.26 -12.16
N ALA A 51 -6.05 13.66 -12.24
CA ALA A 51 -5.23 13.54 -13.44
C ALA A 51 -3.77 13.39 -13.02
N PRO A 52 -2.93 12.76 -13.87
CA PRO A 52 -1.49 12.69 -13.63
C PRO A 52 -0.91 14.10 -13.42
N PRO A 53 0.06 14.25 -12.49
CA PRO A 53 0.69 15.53 -12.27
C PRO A 53 1.44 15.99 -13.54
N GLN A 54 1.34 17.28 -13.84
CA GLN A 54 2.18 17.90 -14.86
C GLN A 54 3.63 18.04 -14.35
N VAL A 55 4.55 18.43 -15.23
CA VAL A 55 5.93 18.74 -14.85
C VAL A 55 5.93 19.90 -13.85
N THR A 56 6.32 19.62 -12.61
CA THR A 56 6.45 20.63 -11.55
C THR A 56 7.76 20.44 -10.78
N ALA A 57 8.06 21.42 -9.94
CA ALA A 57 9.16 21.35 -9.00
C ALA A 57 8.76 20.69 -7.66
N ALA A 58 7.65 19.96 -7.57
CA ALA A 58 7.26 19.33 -6.31
C ALA A 58 8.22 18.19 -5.91
N ASP A 59 8.45 18.08 -4.61
CA ASP A 59 9.27 17.05 -3.98
C ASP A 59 8.40 15.87 -3.48
N VAL A 60 7.12 16.14 -3.20
CA VAL A 60 6.11 15.18 -2.74
C VAL A 60 4.84 15.32 -3.56
N PHE A 61 4.32 14.19 -4.03
CA PHE A 61 3.09 14.09 -4.81
C PHE A 61 2.04 13.30 -4.04
N VAL A 62 0.91 13.93 -3.74
CA VAL A 62 -0.26 13.27 -3.17
C VAL A 62 -1.17 12.85 -4.32
N LEU A 63 -1.29 11.54 -4.56
CA LEU A 63 -1.96 10.97 -5.72
C LEU A 63 -3.09 10.04 -5.27
N ASP A 64 -4.14 9.90 -6.09
CA ASP A 64 -5.27 9.02 -5.76
C ASP A 64 -4.83 7.55 -5.79
N GLY A 65 -5.04 6.84 -4.68
CA GLY A 65 -4.58 5.47 -4.50
C GLY A 65 -5.27 4.44 -5.39
N PHE A 66 -6.48 4.73 -5.89
CA PHE A 66 -7.23 3.81 -6.73
C PHE A 66 -6.84 3.92 -8.20
N THR A 67 -6.69 5.14 -8.69
CA THR A 67 -6.54 5.45 -10.12
C THR A 67 -5.09 5.64 -10.55
N THR A 68 -4.16 5.89 -9.62
CA THR A 68 -2.73 5.99 -9.94
C THR A 68 -2.14 4.61 -10.17
N ASP A 69 -1.46 4.42 -11.30
CA ASP A 69 -0.73 3.19 -11.60
C ASP A 69 0.62 3.13 -10.87
N ALA A 70 1.07 1.91 -10.57
CA ALA A 70 2.36 1.68 -9.92
C ALA A 70 3.54 2.24 -10.74
N SER A 71 3.44 2.24 -12.07
CA SER A 71 4.49 2.77 -12.94
C SER A 71 4.73 4.28 -12.73
N LEU A 72 3.68 5.06 -12.45
CA LEU A 72 3.84 6.49 -12.15
C LEU A 72 4.57 6.70 -10.81
N VAL A 73 4.34 5.81 -9.84
CA VAL A 73 5.07 5.84 -8.56
C VAL A 73 6.55 5.51 -8.78
N GLU A 74 6.83 4.48 -9.58
CA GLU A 74 8.19 4.10 -9.97
C GLU A 74 8.92 5.23 -10.72
N ASP A 75 8.23 5.93 -11.64
CA ASP A 75 8.77 7.09 -12.36
C ASP A 75 9.13 8.25 -11.41
N LEU A 76 8.27 8.55 -10.44
CA LEU A 76 8.55 9.57 -9.40
C LEU A 76 9.77 9.19 -8.56
N HIS A 77 9.90 7.92 -8.18
CA HIS A 77 11.05 7.41 -7.44
C HIS A 77 12.35 7.51 -8.24
N ALA A 78 12.32 7.21 -9.56
CA ALA A 78 13.47 7.38 -10.44
C ALA A 78 13.96 8.84 -10.51
N GLU A 79 13.05 9.81 -10.33
CA GLU A 79 13.36 11.23 -10.21
C GLU A 79 13.72 11.70 -8.79
N ARG A 80 13.84 10.77 -7.82
CA ARG A 80 14.06 11.05 -6.38
C ARG A 80 12.97 11.91 -5.74
N ARG A 81 11.73 11.79 -6.23
CA ARG A 81 10.52 12.40 -5.64
C ARG A 81 9.79 11.37 -4.77
N ARG A 82 8.85 11.83 -3.96
CA ARG A 82 8.04 10.99 -3.06
C ARG A 82 6.59 10.96 -3.51
N ALA A 83 5.93 9.82 -3.33
CA ALA A 83 4.53 9.59 -3.63
C ALA A 83 3.75 9.24 -2.35
N VAL A 84 2.70 9.99 -2.07
CA VAL A 84 1.75 9.75 -0.96
C VAL A 84 0.43 9.29 -1.54
N CYS A 85 -0.05 8.14 -1.07
CA CYS A 85 -1.31 7.53 -1.49
C CYS A 85 -2.48 8.19 -0.76
N TYR A 86 -3.26 9.00 -1.46
CA TYR A 86 -4.53 9.51 -0.93
C TYR A 86 -5.57 8.39 -0.88
N LEU A 87 -6.07 8.10 0.32
CA LEU A 87 -7.04 7.04 0.60
C LEU A 87 -8.28 7.60 1.31
N PRO A 88 -9.38 7.86 0.59
CA PRO A 88 -10.66 8.21 1.18
C PRO A 88 -11.31 6.94 1.76
N LEU A 89 -10.96 6.59 2.99
CA LEU A 89 -11.33 5.31 3.63
C LEU A 89 -12.83 5.21 3.89
N GLY A 90 -13.50 6.28 4.29
CA GLY A 90 -14.95 6.26 4.53
C GLY A 90 -15.82 6.27 3.28
N GLU A 91 -15.26 6.42 2.09
CA GLU A 91 -16.06 6.51 0.86
C GLU A 91 -16.29 5.15 0.20
N VAL A 92 -17.57 4.87 -0.09
CA VAL A 92 -18.09 3.75 -0.86
C VAL A 92 -18.58 4.28 -2.20
N ARG A 93 -17.65 4.44 -3.15
CA ARG A 93 -17.94 4.99 -4.48
C ARG A 93 -18.29 3.89 -5.48
N ARG A 94 -19.42 4.03 -6.17
CA ARG A 94 -19.79 3.14 -7.27
C ARG A 94 -18.67 3.08 -8.31
N GLY A 95 -18.37 1.87 -8.79
CA GLY A 95 -17.31 1.63 -9.78
C GLY A 95 -15.92 1.39 -9.17
N ARG A 96 -15.72 1.60 -7.86
CA ARG A 96 -14.50 1.10 -7.20
C ARG A 96 -14.53 -0.42 -7.06
N PRO A 97 -13.37 -1.10 -7.16
CA PRO A 97 -13.29 -2.55 -7.14
C PRO A 97 -13.77 -3.18 -5.83
N ASP A 98 -13.77 -2.41 -4.73
CA ASP A 98 -14.16 -2.85 -3.40
C ASP A 98 -15.58 -2.45 -3.00
N ALA A 99 -16.27 -1.64 -3.81
CA ALA A 99 -17.56 -1.04 -3.45
C ALA A 99 -18.62 -2.09 -3.09
N ALA A 100 -18.64 -3.22 -3.81
CA ALA A 100 -19.59 -4.31 -3.59
C ALA A 100 -19.35 -5.11 -2.29
N ARG A 101 -18.20 -4.93 -1.63
CA ARG A 101 -17.87 -5.62 -0.38
C ARG A 101 -18.44 -4.92 0.84
N PHE A 102 -18.76 -3.62 0.74
CA PHE A 102 -19.33 -2.86 1.85
C PHE A 102 -20.78 -3.29 2.12
N PRO A 103 -21.14 -3.67 3.36
CA PRO A 103 -22.53 -3.98 3.69
C PRO A 103 -23.44 -2.77 3.46
N ALA A 104 -24.58 -3.00 2.81
CA ALA A 104 -25.52 -1.94 2.45
C ALA A 104 -26.08 -1.21 3.67
N ASP A 105 -26.26 -1.89 4.80
CA ASP A 105 -26.75 -1.30 6.05
C ASP A 105 -25.68 -0.53 6.84
N LEU A 106 -24.40 -0.82 6.58
CA LEU A 106 -23.25 -0.05 7.07
C LEU A 106 -22.81 1.06 6.11
N THR A 107 -23.55 1.27 5.02
CA THR A 107 -23.30 2.33 4.04
C THR A 107 -24.47 3.30 4.02
N ARG A 108 -24.18 4.59 4.10
CA ARG A 108 -25.17 5.66 4.02
C ARG A 108 -25.59 5.90 2.56
N PRO A 109 -26.78 6.48 2.31
CA PRO A 109 -27.25 6.74 0.94
C PRO A 109 -26.33 7.67 0.13
N ASP A 110 -25.56 8.53 0.80
CA ASP A 110 -24.56 9.42 0.21
C ASP A 110 -23.23 8.72 -0.15
N GLY A 111 -23.11 7.42 0.11
CA GLY A 111 -21.92 6.64 -0.20
C GLY A 111 -20.82 6.75 0.84
N LEU A 112 -21.14 7.10 2.09
CA LEU A 112 -20.19 7.08 3.20
C LEU A 112 -20.45 5.90 4.14
N VAL A 113 -19.40 5.40 4.79
CA VAL A 113 -19.54 4.42 5.88
C VAL A 113 -20.37 5.03 7.01
N ARG A 114 -21.27 4.23 7.56
CA ARG A 114 -22.08 4.58 8.74
C ARG A 114 -21.24 4.40 10.01
N TRP A 115 -20.41 5.38 10.32
CA TRP A 115 -19.49 5.32 11.46
C TRP A 115 -20.16 5.23 12.84
N ASP A 116 -21.45 5.59 12.94
CA ASP A 116 -22.30 5.44 14.13
C ASP A 116 -22.89 4.02 14.31
N ALA A 117 -22.54 3.07 13.44
CA ALA A 117 -22.90 1.66 13.61
C ALA A 117 -22.15 1.01 14.80
N PRO A 118 -22.64 -0.13 15.33
CA PRO A 118 -21.94 -0.84 16.40
C PRO A 118 -20.50 -1.17 16.02
N GLU A 119 -19.54 -0.77 16.87
CA GLU A 119 -18.10 -0.87 16.57
C GLU A 119 -17.66 -2.29 16.20
N ALA A 120 -18.20 -3.31 16.88
CA ALA A 120 -17.91 -4.72 16.57
C ALA A 120 -18.21 -5.06 15.10
N ARG A 121 -19.29 -4.49 14.53
CA ARG A 121 -19.64 -4.69 13.12
C ARG A 121 -18.71 -3.94 12.18
N LEU A 122 -18.30 -2.71 12.54
CA LEU A 122 -17.31 -1.96 11.77
C LEU A 122 -15.98 -2.73 11.70
N ARG A 123 -15.53 -3.26 12.83
CA ARG A 123 -14.30 -4.07 12.91
C ARG A 123 -14.37 -5.36 12.10
N GLU A 124 -15.50 -6.06 12.18
CA GLU A 124 -15.64 -7.35 11.49
C GLU A 124 -15.85 -7.19 9.98
N GLN A 125 -16.61 -6.18 9.56
CA GLN A 125 -17.14 -6.12 8.19
C GLN A 125 -16.55 -4.99 7.34
N VAL A 126 -16.09 -3.90 7.96
CA VAL A 126 -15.57 -2.71 7.23
C VAL A 126 -14.05 -2.65 7.29
N THR A 127 -13.47 -2.77 8.48
CA THR A 127 -12.01 -2.65 8.69
C THR A 127 -11.16 -3.57 7.81
N PRO A 128 -11.52 -4.84 7.51
CA PRO A 128 -10.76 -5.67 6.59
C PRO A 128 -10.73 -5.11 5.16
N ILE A 129 -11.82 -4.48 4.71
CA ILE A 129 -11.90 -3.84 3.39
C ILE A 129 -10.97 -2.62 3.34
N LEU A 130 -10.95 -1.83 4.41
CA LEU A 130 -10.07 -0.66 4.52
C LEU A 130 -8.60 -1.06 4.64
N THR A 131 -8.30 -2.19 5.29
CA THR A 131 -6.95 -2.75 5.34
C THR A 131 -6.47 -3.16 3.94
N ASP A 132 -7.37 -3.69 3.09
CA ASP A 132 -7.03 -3.96 1.68
C ASP A 132 -6.73 -2.67 0.89
N ARG A 133 -7.34 -1.53 1.24
CA ARG A 133 -6.98 -0.23 0.67
C ARG A 133 -5.56 0.19 1.06
N LEU A 134 -5.12 -0.09 2.29
CA LEU A 134 -3.73 0.13 2.71
C LEU A 134 -2.77 -0.76 1.92
N ARG A 135 -3.11 -2.05 1.73
CA ARG A 135 -2.32 -2.99 0.91
C ARG A 135 -2.21 -2.52 -0.53
N LEU A 136 -3.28 -1.97 -1.10
CA LEU A 136 -3.24 -1.37 -2.45
C LEU A 136 -2.14 -0.31 -2.58
N CYS A 137 -2.02 0.60 -1.61
CA CYS A 137 -0.98 1.63 -1.63
C CYS A 137 0.43 1.03 -1.51
N ARG A 138 0.61 0.09 -0.57
CA ARG A 138 1.88 -0.64 -0.42
C ARG A 138 2.27 -1.35 -1.72
N ASP A 139 1.33 -2.03 -2.35
CA ASP A 139 1.58 -2.84 -3.56
C ASP A 139 1.95 -2.02 -4.78
N LYS A 140 1.44 -0.79 -4.84
CA LYS A 140 1.79 0.22 -5.84
C LYS A 140 3.09 0.96 -5.52
N GLY A 141 3.70 0.73 -4.35
CA GLY A 141 5.00 1.29 -3.97
C GLY A 141 4.95 2.70 -3.39
N PHE A 142 3.80 3.19 -2.92
CA PHE A 142 3.71 4.53 -2.33
C PHE A 142 4.52 4.66 -1.03
N ASP A 143 5.22 5.79 -0.84
CA ASP A 143 6.06 6.10 0.32
C ASP A 143 5.28 6.23 1.64
N ALA A 144 4.03 6.66 1.56
CA ALA A 144 3.11 6.82 2.69
C ALA A 144 1.66 6.82 2.20
N ALA A 145 0.70 6.75 3.11
CA ALA A 145 -0.72 6.99 2.81
C ALA A 145 -1.30 8.14 3.63
N ALA A 146 -2.14 8.95 2.99
CA ALA A 146 -2.93 9.98 3.63
C ALA A 146 -4.36 9.48 3.75
N LEU A 147 -4.77 9.15 4.99
CA LEU A 147 -6.07 8.56 5.29
C LEU A 147 -7.10 9.68 5.48
N ASP A 148 -8.19 9.62 4.72
CA ASP A 148 -9.25 10.63 4.74
C ASP A 148 -10.64 9.98 4.95
N LEU A 149 -11.64 10.80 5.28
CA LEU A 149 -13.05 10.45 5.48
C LEU A 149 -13.31 9.46 6.63
N LEU A 150 -12.49 9.52 7.66
CA LEU A 150 -12.65 8.87 8.96
C LEU A 150 -13.39 9.75 9.99
N ALA A 151 -13.83 10.96 9.63
CA ALA A 151 -14.60 11.84 10.50
C ALA A 151 -15.82 11.12 11.11
N GLY A 152 -15.81 10.96 12.44
CA GLY A 152 -16.85 10.25 13.18
C GLY A 152 -16.61 8.74 13.36
N ALA A 153 -15.55 8.17 12.78
CA ALA A 153 -15.13 6.79 13.03
C ALA A 153 -14.70 6.61 14.50
N PRO A 154 -15.05 5.48 15.14
CA PRO A 154 -14.55 5.17 16.48
C PRO A 154 -13.02 5.23 16.52
N ARG A 155 -12.45 5.89 17.54
CA ARG A 155 -10.98 6.03 17.69
C ARG A 155 -10.26 4.69 17.56
N SER A 156 -10.79 3.68 18.21
CA SER A 156 -10.23 2.35 18.25
C SER A 156 -10.22 1.64 16.87
N VAL A 157 -11.11 2.03 15.94
CA VAL A 157 -11.08 1.58 14.53
C VAL A 157 -9.96 2.28 13.78
N VAL A 158 -9.78 3.58 14.03
CA VAL A 158 -8.69 4.38 13.43
C VAL A 158 -7.32 3.89 13.92
N ASP A 159 -7.15 3.71 15.23
CA ASP A 159 -5.92 3.18 15.82
C ASP A 159 -5.55 1.82 15.20
N HIS A 160 -6.52 0.93 15.02
CA HIS A 160 -6.29 -0.35 14.36
C HIS A 160 -5.86 -0.21 12.89
N LEU A 161 -6.41 0.76 12.15
CA LEU A 161 -5.98 1.01 10.77
C LEU A 161 -4.55 1.57 10.70
N VAL A 162 -4.18 2.41 11.66
CA VAL A 162 -2.80 2.91 11.81
C VAL A 162 -1.84 1.77 12.14
N ASP A 163 -2.18 0.91 13.10
CA ASP A 163 -1.39 -0.28 13.43
C ASP A 163 -1.22 -1.20 12.20
N GLN A 164 -2.30 -1.47 11.46
CA GLN A 164 -2.23 -2.29 10.25
C GLN A 164 -1.38 -1.63 9.15
N ALA A 165 -1.40 -0.31 9.02
CA ALA A 165 -0.52 0.37 8.07
C ALA A 165 0.96 0.23 8.46
N HIS A 166 1.28 0.37 9.75
CA HIS A 166 2.63 0.17 10.26
C HIS A 166 3.11 -1.29 10.14
N ASP A 167 2.23 -2.28 10.37
CA ASP A 167 2.52 -3.70 10.09
C ASP A 167 2.84 -3.95 8.61
N LEU A 168 2.26 -3.15 7.70
CA LEU A 168 2.56 -3.16 6.27
C LEU A 168 3.81 -2.32 5.90
N SER A 169 4.51 -1.76 6.89
CA SER A 169 5.62 -0.79 6.70
C SER A 169 5.20 0.42 5.85
N LEU A 170 3.95 0.86 6.00
CA LEU A 170 3.37 2.01 5.31
C LEU A 170 3.13 3.14 6.32
N PRO A 171 3.96 4.20 6.33
CA PRO A 171 3.71 5.40 7.13
C PRO A 171 2.38 6.03 6.76
N VAL A 172 1.66 6.58 7.75
CA VAL A 172 0.35 7.21 7.53
C VAL A 172 0.24 8.59 8.16
N GLY A 173 -0.55 9.44 7.52
CA GLY A 173 -1.07 10.68 8.10
C GLY A 173 -2.59 10.71 8.03
N LEU A 174 -3.23 11.29 9.04
CA LEU A 174 -4.68 11.51 9.06
C LEU A 174 -4.99 12.90 8.50
N LEU A 175 -5.99 12.98 7.62
CA LEU A 175 -6.41 14.23 6.97
C LEU A 175 -7.66 14.85 7.60
N ASP A 176 -8.32 14.16 8.54
CA ASP A 176 -9.46 14.69 9.27
C ASP A 176 -9.18 14.91 10.77
N THR A 177 -10.00 15.78 11.36
CA THR A 177 -9.75 16.44 12.64
C THR A 177 -10.46 15.76 13.82
N THR A 178 -10.90 14.50 13.71
CA THR A 178 -11.68 13.87 14.79
C THR A 178 -10.85 13.05 15.78
N HIS A 179 -9.53 13.01 15.62
CA HIS A 179 -8.65 12.19 16.44
C HIS A 179 -7.40 12.98 16.85
N ASP A 180 -7.62 14.05 17.62
CA ASP A 180 -6.55 14.93 18.15
C ASP A 180 -5.40 14.16 18.84
N ASP A 181 -5.66 12.91 19.28
CA ASP A 181 -4.71 12.01 19.94
C ASP A 181 -4.62 10.60 19.32
N ALA A 182 -4.87 10.43 18.01
CA ALA A 182 -4.53 9.15 17.36
C ALA A 182 -3.02 8.90 17.51
N ASP A 183 -2.63 7.74 18.05
CA ASP A 183 -1.21 7.45 18.25
C ASP A 183 -0.59 7.06 16.90
N LEU A 184 -0.08 8.05 16.18
CA LEU A 184 0.66 7.86 14.92
C LEU A 184 2.10 7.37 15.16
N LYS A 185 2.47 7.00 16.39
CA LYS A 185 3.79 6.43 16.62
C LYS A 185 3.90 5.12 15.85
N VAL A 186 4.99 5.04 15.10
CA VAL A 186 5.46 3.75 14.58
C VAL A 186 5.78 2.90 15.82
N PRO A 187 5.18 1.70 15.98
CA PRO A 187 5.56 0.78 17.04
C PRO A 187 7.08 0.56 17.02
N ASP A 188 7.68 0.29 18.18
CA ASP A 188 9.08 -0.14 18.24
C ASP A 188 9.22 -1.48 17.48
N GLY A 189 9.43 -1.41 16.16
CA GLY A 189 9.70 -2.55 15.31
C GLY A 189 11.05 -3.17 15.68
N PRO A 190 11.34 -4.40 15.21
CA PRO A 190 12.68 -4.97 15.38
C PRO A 190 13.68 -3.95 14.86
N ALA A 191 14.63 -3.55 15.72
CA ALA A 191 15.60 -2.50 15.45
C ALA A 191 16.26 -2.76 14.08
N TYR A 192 15.78 -2.08 13.05
CA TYR A 192 16.42 -2.07 11.75
C TYR A 192 17.75 -1.33 11.93
N GLY A 193 18.82 -2.10 12.01
CA GLY A 193 20.20 -1.62 11.96
C GLY A 193 20.60 -0.71 13.12
N ARG A 194 21.02 -1.30 14.24
CA ARG A 194 22.24 -0.80 14.90
C ARG A 194 23.41 -1.64 14.42
N PRO A 195 24.61 -1.04 14.28
CA PRO A 195 25.78 -1.68 13.68
C PRO A 195 26.17 -2.98 14.38
#